data_AF-A0A5E8V919-F1
#
_entry.id   AF-A0A5E8V919-F1
#
_cell.length_a   1.000
_cell.length_b   1.000
_cell.length_c   1.000
_cell.angle_alpha   90.00
_cell.angle_beta   90.00
_cell.angle_gamma   90.00
#
_symmetry.space_group_name_H-M   'P 1'
#
loop_
_entity.id
_entity.type
_entity.pdbx_description
1 polymer ?
#
loop_
_entity_poly.entity_id
_entity_poly.type
_entity_poly.pdbx_seq_one_letter_code
_entity_poly.pdbx_strand_id
1 'polypeptide(L)'
;MNRPTTLTLGPISRPKLSRDSRTMLVSIPISFRRQGGRKRVVTPANAEAWSPPKPQVDNTLIKAVVRAHRWRHMLESNLFGSVRELAKAEKINESYLCRVLRLTLLSPTITEAILNGLQPEGLELAQLLKSIPAEWDKQDSMLRQPQL
;
A
#
# COMPACT_ATOMS: atom_id res chain seq x y z
N MET A 1 9.43 12.53 4.63
CA MET A 1 8.07 12.99 4.30
C MET A 1 7.97 13.02 2.78
N ASN A 2 7.58 11.92 2.13
CA ASN A 2 7.43 11.88 0.67
C ASN A 2 6.01 12.31 0.31
N ARG A 3 5.86 13.54 -0.18
CA ARG A 3 4.61 13.96 -0.80
C ARG A 3 4.49 13.24 -2.15
N PRO A 4 3.42 12.50 -2.44
CA PRO A 4 3.20 12.02 -3.80
C PRO A 4 3.11 13.23 -4.72
N THR A 5 4.05 13.36 -5.66
CA THR A 5 3.99 14.41 -6.68
C THR A 5 2.89 14.02 -7.66
N THR A 6 1.68 14.48 -7.41
CA THR A 6 0.59 14.41 -8.38
C THR A 6 0.92 15.35 -9.54
N LEU A 7 1.46 14.80 -10.62
CA LEU A 7 1.60 15.51 -11.89
C LEU A 7 0.29 15.38 -12.65
N THR A 8 -0.58 16.38 -12.53
CA THR A 8 -1.81 16.46 -13.33
C THR A 8 -1.47 17.03 -14.71
N LEU A 9 -1.56 16.19 -15.73
CA LEU A 9 -1.36 16.62 -17.12
C LEU A 9 -2.67 17.17 -17.70
N GLY A 10 -2.85 18.49 -17.59
CA GLY A 10 -3.90 19.26 -18.29
C GLY A 10 -5.35 19.05 -17.79
N PRO A 11 -6.24 20.03 -18.02
CA PRO A 11 -7.66 19.89 -17.72
C PRO A 11 -8.33 18.96 -18.74
N ILE A 12 -9.45 18.34 -18.35
CA ILE A 12 -10.33 17.61 -19.26
C ILE A 12 -10.76 18.57 -20.37
N SER A 13 -10.30 18.32 -21.60
CA SER A 13 -10.69 19.10 -22.78
C SER A 13 -11.60 18.28 -23.66
N ARG A 14 -12.60 18.91 -24.29
CA ARG A 14 -13.43 18.25 -25.30
C ARG A 14 -12.52 17.69 -26.39
N PRO A 15 -12.79 16.47 -26.90
CA PRO A 15 -11.99 15.89 -27.96
C PRO A 15 -11.97 16.83 -29.16
N LYS A 16 -10.78 17.16 -29.65
CA LYS A 16 -10.61 18.02 -30.82
C LYS A 16 -10.38 17.15 -32.04
N LEU A 17 -11.18 17.33 -33.07
CA LEU A 17 -10.92 16.73 -34.37
C LEU A 17 -9.90 17.60 -35.12
N SER A 18 -8.87 16.98 -35.67
CA SER A 18 -7.94 17.62 -36.59
C SER A 18 -8.70 18.11 -37.83
N ARG A 19 -8.23 19.20 -38.46
CA ARG A 19 -8.88 19.84 -39.61
C ARG A 19 -9.02 18.90 -40.82
N ASP A 20 -8.17 17.88 -40.91
CA ASP A 20 -8.20 16.84 -41.94
C ASP A 20 -9.19 15.70 -41.63
N SER A 21 -9.90 15.75 -40.49
CA SER A 21 -10.84 14.73 -40.00
C SER A 21 -10.25 13.33 -39.80
N ARG A 22 -8.92 13.18 -39.85
CA ARG A 22 -8.24 11.88 -39.71
C ARG A 22 -7.78 11.59 -38.30
N THR A 23 -7.61 12.63 -37.47
CA THR A 23 -7.04 12.48 -36.13
C THR A 23 -7.94 13.10 -35.08
N MET A 24 -8.21 12.38 -34.00
CA MET A 24 -8.95 12.85 -32.83
C MET A 24 -7.98 13.01 -31.66
N LEU A 25 -7.88 14.21 -31.10
CA LEU A 25 -7.06 14.52 -29.94
C LEU A 25 -7.89 14.46 -28.67
N VAL A 26 -7.62 13.46 -27.83
CA VAL A 26 -8.28 13.25 -26.53
C VAL A 26 -7.33 13.66 -25.41
N SER A 27 -7.79 14.49 -24.48
CA SER A 27 -7.04 14.88 -23.29
C SER A 27 -7.58 14.13 -22.08
N ILE A 28 -6.73 13.30 -21.46
CA ILE A 28 -7.08 12.47 -20.31
C ILE A 28 -6.25 12.95 -19.12
N PRO A 29 -6.87 13.42 -18.02
CA PRO A 29 -6.12 13.76 -16.82
C PRO A 29 -5.60 12.47 -16.18
N ILE A 30 -4.28 12.39 -16.00
CA ILE A 30 -3.62 11.26 -15.34
C ILE A 30 -2.91 11.78 -14.11
N SER A 31 -2.93 11.02 -13.02
CA SER A 31 -2.10 11.26 -11.84
C SER A 31 -1.06 10.15 -11.71
N PHE A 32 0.14 10.49 -11.26
CA PHE A 32 1.18 9.51 -10.96
C PHE A 32 1.41 9.42 -9.45
N ARG A 33 1.37 8.21 -8.88
CA ARG A 33 1.75 7.96 -7.48
C ARG A 33 2.86 6.92 -7.41
N ARG A 34 3.69 6.99 -6.37
CA ARG A 34 4.66 5.93 -6.06
C ARG A 34 4.07 5.04 -4.99
N GLN A 35 4.07 3.72 -5.22
CA GLN A 35 3.64 2.71 -4.25
C GLN A 35 4.58 1.52 -4.35
N GLY A 36 5.09 1.02 -3.22
CA GLY A 36 6.04 -0.10 -3.19
C GLY A 36 7.31 0.15 -4.04
N GLY A 37 7.75 1.41 -4.15
CA GLY A 37 8.92 1.80 -4.96
C GLY A 37 8.68 1.92 -6.47
N ARG A 38 7.46 1.65 -6.97
CA ARG A 38 7.11 1.73 -8.40
C ARG A 38 6.25 2.96 -8.69
N LYS A 39 6.46 3.63 -9.83
CA LYS A 39 5.56 4.69 -10.32
C LYS A 39 4.31 4.05 -10.94
N ARG A 40 3.13 4.53 -10.57
CA ARG A 40 1.83 4.02 -11.02
C ARG A 40 0.99 5.16 -11.55
N VAL A 41 0.33 4.93 -12.68
CA VAL A 41 -0.74 5.77 -13.22
C VAL A 41 -1.99 5.48 -12.40
N VAL A 42 -2.57 6.51 -11.81
CA VAL A 42 -3.80 6.45 -11.01
C VAL A 42 -4.81 7.46 -11.53
N THR A 43 -6.09 7.16 -11.33
CA THR A 43 -7.17 8.09 -11.61
C THR A 43 -6.98 9.35 -10.74
N PRO A 44 -7.15 10.56 -11.31
CA PRO A 44 -7.05 11.79 -10.53
C PRO A 44 -8.05 11.80 -9.38
N ALA A 45 -7.66 12.36 -8.23
CA ALA A 45 -8.46 12.36 -6.99
C ALA A 45 -9.87 12.98 -7.14
N ASN A 46 -10.07 13.85 -8.13
CA ASN A 46 -11.35 14.52 -8.41
C ASN A 46 -12.21 13.83 -9.48
N ALA A 47 -11.80 12.67 -9.99
CA ALA A 47 -12.56 11.92 -10.99
C ALA A 47 -13.20 10.68 -10.35
N GLU A 48 -14.51 10.52 -10.50
CA GLU A 48 -15.21 9.31 -10.08
C GLU A 48 -14.65 8.10 -10.86
N ALA A 49 -14.33 7.03 -10.13
CA ALA A 49 -13.83 5.82 -10.74
C ALA A 49 -14.96 5.15 -11.53
N TRP A 50 -14.85 5.15 -12.87
CA TRP A 50 -15.82 4.49 -13.77
C TRP A 50 -15.93 2.97 -13.51
N SER A 51 -14.90 2.36 -12.90
CA SER A 51 -14.86 0.93 -12.58
C SER A 51 -14.37 0.74 -11.15
N PRO A 52 -14.86 -0.29 -10.41
CA PRO A 52 -14.26 -0.67 -9.15
C PRO A 52 -12.74 -0.90 -9.33
N PRO A 53 -11.91 -0.47 -8.37
CA PRO A 53 -10.47 -0.64 -8.45
C PRO A 53 -10.16 -2.13 -8.60
N LYS A 54 -9.42 -2.48 -9.66
CA LYS A 54 -9.02 -3.87 -9.88
C LYS A 54 -8.14 -4.30 -8.69
N PRO A 55 -8.33 -5.50 -8.12
CA PRO A 55 -7.48 -6.00 -7.06
C PRO A 55 -6.01 -5.97 -7.49
N GLN A 56 -5.17 -5.34 -6.69
CA GLN A 56 -3.77 -5.12 -6.99
C GLN A 56 -2.92 -5.56 -5.82
N VAL A 57 -2.31 -6.72 -6.02
CA VAL A 57 -1.45 -7.36 -5.04
C VAL A 57 -0.17 -6.55 -4.85
N ASP A 58 0.04 -6.00 -3.64
CA ASP A 58 1.33 -5.46 -3.23
C ASP A 58 2.17 -6.55 -2.58
N ASN A 59 3.05 -7.16 -3.37
CA ASN A 59 3.96 -8.20 -2.92
C ASN A 59 4.83 -7.77 -1.73
N THR A 60 5.08 -6.46 -1.55
CA THR A 60 5.88 -5.95 -0.44
C THR A 60 5.12 -6.07 0.87
N LEU A 61 3.84 -5.69 0.86
CA LEU A 61 2.94 -5.82 2.01
C LEU A 61 2.69 -7.28 2.36
N ILE A 62 2.37 -8.11 1.36
CA ILE A 62 2.17 -9.55 1.58
C ILE A 62 3.40 -10.19 2.21
N LYS A 63 4.60 -9.96 1.64
CA LYS A 63 5.84 -10.53 2.19
C LYS A 63 6.11 -10.05 3.62
N ALA A 64 5.78 -8.80 3.94
CA ALA A 64 5.97 -8.27 5.29
C ALA A 64 5.03 -8.94 6.30
N VAL A 65 3.75 -9.09 5.97
CA VAL A 65 2.76 -9.78 6.82
C VAL A 65 3.16 -11.26 7.00
N VAL A 66 3.50 -11.95 5.92
CA VAL A 66 3.94 -13.36 5.98
C VAL A 66 5.20 -13.51 6.85
N ARG A 67 6.18 -12.61 6.70
CA ARG A 67 7.38 -12.60 7.55
C ARG A 67 7.04 -12.38 9.02
N ALA A 68 6.14 -11.45 9.32
CA ALA A 68 5.72 -11.17 10.69
C ALA A 68 5.15 -12.42 11.38
N HIS A 69 4.22 -13.11 10.71
CA HIS A 69 3.65 -14.36 11.25
C HIS A 69 4.67 -15.49 11.33
N ARG A 70 5.56 -15.63 10.35
CA ARG A 70 6.64 -16.62 10.39
C ARG A 70 7.59 -16.39 11.57
N TRP A 71 8.02 -15.15 11.79
CA TRP A 71 8.91 -14.78 12.89
C TRP A 71 8.25 -14.99 14.24
N ARG A 72 6.97 -14.61 14.38
CA ARG A 72 6.18 -14.91 15.57
C ARG A 72 6.13 -16.41 15.85
N HIS A 73 5.82 -17.21 14.83
CA HIS A 73 5.77 -18.67 14.99
C HIS A 73 7.11 -19.25 15.44
N MET A 74 8.24 -18.80 14.88
CA MET A 74 9.57 -19.29 15.30
C MET A 74 9.93 -18.92 16.74
N LEU A 75 9.44 -17.77 17.24
CA LEU A 75 9.59 -17.40 18.64
C LEU A 75 8.67 -18.22 19.55
N GLU A 76 7.40 -18.42 19.15
CA GLU A 76 6.43 -19.22 19.89
C GLU A 76 6.79 -20.72 19.93
N SER A 77 7.39 -21.24 18.87
CA SER A 77 7.88 -22.62 18.79
C SER A 77 9.23 -22.82 19.48
N ASN A 78 9.75 -21.79 20.17
CA ASN A 78 11.01 -21.81 20.90
C ASN A 78 12.23 -22.21 20.03
N LEU A 79 12.17 -21.95 18.71
CA LEU A 79 13.31 -22.16 17.80
C LEU A 79 14.42 -21.14 18.05
N PHE A 80 14.04 -19.96 18.57
CA PHE A 80 14.94 -18.91 19.02
C PHE A 80 14.47 -18.41 20.39
N GLY A 81 15.38 -18.22 21.33
CA GLY A 81 15.05 -17.81 22.70
C GLY A 81 14.80 -16.31 22.85
N SER A 82 15.13 -15.51 21.84
CA SER A 82 14.87 -14.07 21.86
C SER A 82 14.77 -13.44 20.48
N VAL A 83 14.13 -12.27 20.43
CA VAL A 83 14.07 -11.42 19.23
C VAL A 83 15.47 -11.06 18.72
N ARG A 84 16.41 -10.79 19.61
CA ARG A 84 17.81 -10.47 19.27
C ARG A 84 18.52 -11.64 18.59
N GLU A 85 18.29 -12.86 19.06
CA GLU A 85 18.86 -14.07 18.47
C GLU A 85 18.29 -14.32 17.07
N LEU A 86 16.96 -14.24 16.93
CA LEU A 86 16.29 -14.35 15.63
C LEU A 86 16.78 -13.28 14.64
N ALA A 87 16.94 -12.03 15.09
CA ALA A 87 17.43 -10.93 14.26
C ALA A 87 18.86 -11.19 13.74
N LYS A 88 19.74 -11.74 14.59
CA LYS A 88 21.09 -12.17 14.18
C LYS A 88 21.04 -13.31 13.16
N ALA A 89 20.18 -14.30 13.38
CA ALA A 89 20.03 -15.45 12.48
C ALA A 89 19.52 -15.02 11.09
N GLU A 90 18.53 -14.13 11.05
CA GLU A 90 17.98 -13.57 9.82
C GLU A 90 18.86 -12.47 9.18
N LYS A 91 19.95 -12.06 9.85
CA LYS A 91 20.86 -10.97 9.43
C LYS A 91 20.13 -9.65 9.21
N ILE A 92 19.17 -9.34 10.09
CA ILE A 92 18.33 -8.16 10.03
C ILE A 92 18.49 -7.36 11.33
N ASN A 93 18.29 -6.05 11.27
CA ASN A 93 18.31 -5.21 12.46
C ASN A 93 17.14 -5.57 13.41
N GLU A 94 17.46 -5.78 14.69
CA GLU A 94 16.49 -6.07 15.75
C GLU A 94 15.34 -5.06 15.80
N SER A 95 15.63 -3.76 15.67
CA SER A 95 14.61 -2.70 15.65
C SER A 95 13.64 -2.85 14.47
N TYR A 96 14.13 -3.29 13.31
CA TYR A 96 13.27 -3.54 12.15
C TYR A 96 12.44 -4.81 12.36
N LEU A 97 13.04 -5.86 12.91
CA LEU A 97 12.35 -7.11 13.23
C LEU A 97 11.19 -6.86 14.19
N CYS A 98 11.40 -6.09 15.25
CA CYS A 98 10.35 -5.67 16.18
C CYS A 98 9.21 -4.91 15.47
N ARG A 99 9.53 -3.98 14.56
CA ARG A 99 8.49 -3.24 13.81
C ARG A 99 7.67 -4.15 12.89
N VAL A 100 8.29 -5.14 12.27
CA VAL A 100 7.58 -6.12 11.44
C VAL A 100 6.74 -7.06 12.30
N LEU A 101 7.22 -7.51 13.46
CA LEU A 101 6.44 -8.35 14.38
C LEU A 101 5.12 -7.68 14.80
N ARG A 102 5.09 -6.34 14.92
CA ARG A 102 3.85 -5.59 15.19
C ARG A 102 2.77 -5.78 14.12
N LEU A 103 3.14 -6.17 12.90
CA LEU A 103 2.16 -6.47 11.84
C LEU A 103 1.30 -7.70 12.15
N THR A 104 1.71 -8.55 13.11
CA THR A 104 0.86 -9.64 13.60
C THR A 104 -0.33 -9.17 14.45
N LEU A 105 -0.36 -7.88 14.81
CA LEU A 105 -1.43 -7.23 15.58
C LEU A 105 -2.40 -6.45 14.68
N LEU A 106 -2.25 -6.57 13.35
CA LEU A 106 -3.19 -5.97 12.41
C LEU A 106 -4.58 -6.58 12.56
N SER A 107 -5.60 -5.77 12.29
CA SER A 107 -6.96 -6.26 12.22
C SER A 107 -7.09 -7.33 11.12
N PRO A 108 -7.99 -8.31 11.30
CA PRO A 108 -8.26 -9.30 10.27
C PRO A 108 -8.70 -8.63 8.97
N THR A 109 -9.51 -7.57 9.05
CA THR A 109 -9.98 -6.78 7.90
C THR A 109 -8.83 -6.22 7.06
N ILE A 110 -7.81 -5.61 7.69
CA ILE A 110 -6.63 -5.10 6.97
C ILE A 110 -5.83 -6.26 6.38
N THR A 111 -5.65 -7.33 7.13
CA THR A 111 -4.86 -8.49 6.69
C THR A 111 -5.50 -9.14 5.45
N GLU A 112 -6.81 -9.34 5.46
CA GLU A 112 -7.58 -9.82 4.32
C GLU A 112 -7.52 -8.85 3.14
N ALA A 113 -7.64 -7.55 3.38
CA ALA A 113 -7.51 -6.54 2.33
C ALA A 113 -6.13 -6.61 1.65
N ILE A 114 -5.04 -6.75 2.42
CA ILE A 114 -3.68 -6.89 1.88
C ILE A 114 -3.54 -8.19 1.07
N LEU A 115 -4.04 -9.32 1.58
CA LEU A 115 -3.93 -10.61 0.91
C LEU A 115 -4.74 -10.68 -0.39
N ASN A 116 -5.90 -10.03 -0.41
CA ASN A 116 -6.78 -9.96 -1.57
C ASN A 116 -6.38 -8.87 -2.58
N GLY A 117 -5.36 -8.05 -2.29
CA GLY A 117 -4.99 -6.92 -3.15
C GLY A 117 -6.03 -5.78 -3.12
N LEU A 118 -6.86 -5.73 -2.08
CA LEU A 118 -7.93 -4.74 -1.86
C LEU A 118 -7.51 -3.64 -0.89
N GLN A 119 -6.24 -3.59 -0.49
CA GLN A 119 -5.73 -2.50 0.33
C GLN A 119 -5.87 -1.15 -0.41
N PRO A 120 -6.24 -0.06 0.30
CA PRO A 120 -6.47 1.23 -0.34
C PRO A 120 -5.19 1.80 -0.95
N GLU A 121 -5.37 2.58 -2.02
CA GLU A 121 -4.27 3.30 -2.67
C GLU A 121 -3.69 4.34 -1.69
N GLY A 122 -2.53 4.01 -1.10
CA GLY A 122 -1.89 4.84 -0.09
C GLY A 122 -1.50 4.07 1.17
N LEU A 123 -2.07 2.89 1.40
CA LEU A 123 -1.58 1.98 2.45
C LEU A 123 -0.20 1.45 2.02
N GLU A 124 0.85 1.96 2.64
CA GLU A 124 2.23 1.54 2.37
C GLU A 124 2.83 0.82 3.58
N LEU A 125 3.77 -0.10 3.33
CA LEU A 125 4.51 -0.78 4.40
C LEU A 125 5.17 0.22 5.36
N ALA A 126 5.69 1.34 4.84
CA ALA A 126 6.30 2.37 5.67
C ALA A 126 5.32 3.02 6.66
N GLN A 127 4.01 3.03 6.36
CA GLN A 127 2.99 3.50 7.29
C GLN A 127 2.67 2.43 8.34
N LEU A 128 2.56 1.16 7.92
CA LEU A 128 2.30 0.06 8.85
C LEU A 128 3.47 -0.17 9.82
N LEU A 129 4.71 0.10 9.41
CA LEU A 129 5.88 0.01 10.30
C LEU A 129 6.01 1.19 11.28
N LYS A 130 5.18 2.23 11.15
CA LYS A 130 5.05 3.30 12.16
C LYS A 130 4.14 2.84 13.29
N SER A 131 3.77 3.77 14.18
CA SER A 131 2.81 3.44 15.23
C SER A 131 1.42 3.28 14.65
N ILE A 132 0.89 2.05 14.71
CA ILE A 132 -0.52 1.74 14.41
C ILE A 132 -1.30 1.72 15.73
N PRO A 133 -2.54 2.24 15.77
CA PRO A 133 -3.43 2.07 16.92
C PRO A 133 -3.61 0.60 17.30
N ALA A 134 -3.67 0.29 18.60
CA ALA A 134 -3.93 -1.07 19.06
C ALA A 134 -5.40 -1.50 18.81
N GLU A 135 -6.33 -0.54 18.80
CA GLU A 135 -7.76 -0.77 18.59
C GLU A 135 -8.07 -1.07 17.12
N TRP A 136 -8.67 -2.23 16.84
CA TRP A 136 -9.02 -2.64 15.48
C TRP A 136 -10.02 -1.71 14.80
N ASP A 137 -10.97 -1.10 15.51
CA ASP A 137 -11.90 -0.13 14.90
C ASP A 137 -11.16 1.08 14.31
N LYS A 138 -10.11 1.55 15.00
CA LYS A 138 -9.24 2.62 14.51
C LYS A 138 -8.39 2.15 13.33
N GLN A 139 -7.96 0.89 13.32
CA GLN A 139 -7.26 0.31 12.19
C GLN A 139 -8.16 0.20 10.96
N ASP A 140 -9.38 -0.32 11.10
CA ASP A 140 -10.34 -0.51 10.01
C ASP A 140 -10.79 0.83 9.40
N SER A 141 -10.79 1.90 10.21
CA SER A 141 -10.99 3.26 9.70
C SER A 141 -9.93 3.67 8.65
N MET A 142 -8.72 3.11 8.70
CA MET A 142 -7.66 3.35 7.72
C MET A 142 -7.98 2.72 6.35
N LEU A 143 -8.83 1.68 6.29
CA LEU A 143 -9.33 1.12 5.03
C LEU A 143 -10.40 2.00 4.40
N ARG A 144 -11.22 2.64 5.23
CA ARG A 144 -12.37 3.46 4.80
C ARG A 144 -11.98 4.85 4.34
N GLN A 145 -10.79 5.33 4.71
CA GLN A 145 -10.34 6.64 4.32
C GLN A 145 -9.60 6.58 2.98
N PRO A 146 -10.18 7.09 1.87
CA PRO A 146 -9.39 7.59 0.76
C PRO A 146 -8.66 8.83 1.27
N GLN A 147 -7.51 8.68 1.94
CA GLN A 147 -6.88 9.80 2.62
C GLN A 147 -6.31 10.85 1.63
N LEU A 148 -6.80 12.09 1.80
CA LEU A 148 -6.10 13.38 1.73
C LEU A 148 -5.35 13.77 0.44
#